data_AF-A0A429AE57-F1
#
_entry.id   AF-A0A429AE57-F1
#
_cell.length_a   1.000
_cell.length_b   1.000
_cell.length_c   1.000
_cell.angle_alpha   90.00
_cell.angle_beta   90.00
_cell.angle_gamma   90.00
#
_symmetry.space_group_name_H-M   'P 1'
#
loop_
_entity.id
_entity.type
_entity.pdbx_description
1 polymer ?
#
loop_
_entity_poly.entity_id
_entity_poly.type
_entity_poly.pdbx_seq_one_letter_code
_entity_poly.pdbx_strand_id
1 'polypeptide(L)'
;MTASMAFYADGNTTIRLSQYGTARTPILTLDGEGHSLAVSAFDRVPIAEHLTFARELSAACADYVEALEIYAAALPDGERETDEES
;
A
#
# COMPACT_ATOMS: atom_id res chain seq x y z
N MET A 1 4.88 -5.83 -20.96
CA MET A 1 4.18 -6.82 -20.11
C MET A 1 3.86 -6.13 -18.80
N THR A 2 2.58 -5.99 -18.46
CA THR A 2 2.12 -5.37 -17.21
C THR A 2 1.61 -6.46 -16.28
N ALA A 3 2.07 -6.44 -15.03
CA ALA A 3 1.50 -7.26 -13.97
C ALA A 3 0.52 -6.38 -13.18
N SER A 4 -0.67 -6.92 -12.90
CA SER A 4 -1.60 -6.33 -11.95
C SER A 4 -1.59 -7.20 -10.69
N MET A 5 -1.46 -6.57 -9.53
CA MET A 5 -1.51 -7.23 -8.24
C MET A 5 -2.56 -6.50 -7.41
N ALA A 6 -3.50 -7.24 -6.85
CA ALA A 6 -4.48 -6.72 -5.90
C ALA A 6 -4.08 -7.18 -4.50
N PHE A 7 -4.22 -6.29 -3.52
CA PHE A 7 -4.03 -6.58 -2.11
C PHE A 7 -5.35 -6.29 -1.39
N TYR A 8 -5.90 -7.29 -0.71
CA TYR A 8 -7.15 -7.16 0.03
C TYR A 8 -6.83 -6.63 1.43
N ALA A 9 -7.04 -5.34 1.64
CA ALA A 9 -6.89 -4.73 2.95
C ALA A 9 -8.17 -4.91 3.79
N ASP A 10 -8.00 -5.28 5.05
CA ASP A 10 -9.04 -5.46 6.06
C ASP A 10 -8.62 -4.81 7.39
N GLY A 11 -9.44 -4.96 8.44
CA GLY A 11 -9.16 -4.42 9.77
C GLY A 11 -7.92 -5.00 10.47
N ASN A 12 -7.40 -6.13 10.00
CA ASN A 12 -6.20 -6.79 10.53
C ASN A 12 -4.94 -6.45 9.72
N THR A 13 -5.10 -5.73 8.61
CA THR A 13 -4.01 -5.35 7.73
C THR A 13 -3.10 -4.35 8.43
N THR A 14 -1.79 -4.62 8.39
CA THR A 14 -0.77 -3.75 8.94
C THR A 14 0.22 -3.32 7.87
N ILE A 15 0.69 -2.08 7.96
CA ILE A 15 1.75 -1.54 7.11
C ILE A 15 3.01 -1.41 7.96
N ARG A 16 4.10 -2.06 7.56
CA ARG A 16 5.38 -2.06 8.28
C ARG A 16 6.51 -1.58 7.39
N LEU A 17 7.33 -0.67 7.91
CA LEU A 17 8.61 -0.28 7.31
C LEU A 17 9.75 -0.96 8.05
N SER A 18 10.49 -1.82 7.34
CA SER A 18 11.71 -2.45 7.87
C SER A 18 12.92 -1.63 7.46
N GLN A 19 13.65 -1.09 8.45
CA GLN A 19 14.83 -0.25 8.24
C GLN A 19 16.10 -0.98 8.68
N TYR A 20 17.18 -0.81 7.90
CA TYR A 20 18.44 -1.51 8.11
C TYR A 20 19.64 -0.54 8.21
N GLY A 21 19.37 0.72 8.56
CA GLY A 21 20.38 1.79 8.56
C GLY A 21 20.97 2.00 7.15
N THR A 22 22.29 2.05 7.05
CA THR A 22 23.01 2.20 5.77
C THR A 22 23.39 0.87 5.12
N ALA A 23 23.08 -0.26 5.78
CA ALA A 23 23.52 -1.58 5.31
C ALA A 23 22.70 -2.10 4.12
N ARG A 24 21.42 -1.74 4.03
CA ARG A 24 20.48 -2.19 2.98
C ARG A 24 19.37 -1.16 2.75
N THR A 25 18.74 -1.24 1.57
CA THR A 25 17.53 -0.46 1.27
C THR A 25 16.39 -0.87 2.20
N PRO A 26 15.53 0.08 2.60
CA PRO A 26 14.36 -0.24 3.41
C PRO A 26 13.35 -1.06 2.60
N ILE A 27 12.51 -1.82 3.31
CA ILE A 27 11.41 -2.60 2.72
C ILE A 27 10.11 -2.15 3.36
N LEU A 28 9.15 -1.73 2.53
CA LEU A 28 7.78 -1.48 2.96
C LEU A 28 6.98 -2.76 2.75
N THR A 29 6.19 -3.16 3.74
CA THR A 29 5.39 -4.38 3.69
C THR A 29 3.96 -4.08 4.08
N LEU A 30 3.01 -4.59 3.31
CA LEU A 30 1.60 -4.67 3.66
C LEU A 30 1.33 -6.13 4.04
N ASP A 31 0.99 -6.37 5.30
CA ASP A 31 0.73 -7.70 5.84
C ASP A 31 -0.76 -7.83 6.16
N GLY A 32 -1.40 -8.82 5.56
CA GLY A 32 -2.76 -9.27 5.90
C GLY A 32 -2.73 -10.72 6.39
N GLU A 33 -3.89 -11.27 6.71
CA GLU A 33 -3.96 -12.66 7.17
C GLU A 33 -3.57 -13.63 6.04
N GLY A 34 -2.47 -14.36 6.23
CA GLY A 34 -1.97 -15.34 5.27
C GLY A 34 -1.35 -14.77 3.98
N HIS A 35 -1.22 -13.45 3.85
CA HIS A 35 -0.64 -12.81 2.66
C HIS A 35 0.19 -11.57 2.98
N SER A 36 1.22 -11.32 2.18
CA SER A 36 2.13 -10.19 2.36
C SER A 36 2.57 -9.63 1.01
N LEU A 37 2.52 -8.32 0.87
CA LEU A 37 3.05 -7.59 -0.28
C LEU A 37 4.22 -6.72 0.16
N ALA A 38 5.41 -7.01 -0.37
CA ALA A 38 6.60 -6.23 -0.12
C ALA A 38 6.91 -5.30 -1.30
N VAL A 39 7.06 -4.00 -1.01
CA VAL A 39 7.58 -2.99 -1.93
C VAL A 39 9.04 -2.73 -1.57
N SER A 40 9.92 -3.10 -2.49
CA SER A 40 11.37 -2.90 -2.37
C SER A 40 11.97 -2.73 -3.75
N ALA A 41 12.84 -1.73 -3.94
CA ALA A 41 13.70 -1.73 -5.10
C ALA A 41 14.91 -2.64 -4.84
N PHE A 42 15.11 -3.59 -5.76
CA PHE A 42 16.29 -4.45 -5.77
C PHE A 42 17.58 -3.62 -5.80
N ASP A 43 18.63 -4.13 -5.16
CA ASP A 43 19.95 -3.49 -4.99
C ASP A 43 20.63 -3.07 -6.30
N ARG A 44 20.14 -3.59 -7.44
CA ARG A 44 20.58 -3.26 -8.80
C ARG A 44 20.01 -1.95 -9.36
N VAL A 45 18.99 -1.37 -8.72
CA VAL A 45 18.37 -0.11 -9.13
C VAL A 45 19.16 1.07 -8.55
N PRO A 46 19.58 2.06 -9.37
CA PRO A 46 20.22 3.26 -8.86
C PRO A 46 19.42 3.95 -7.75
N ILE A 47 20.10 4.40 -6.70
CA ILE A 47 19.43 4.99 -5.53
C ILE A 47 18.58 6.22 -5.88
N ALA A 48 18.98 7.00 -6.90
CA ALA A 48 18.22 8.14 -7.38
C ALA A 48 16.85 7.72 -7.96
N GLU A 49 16.80 6.61 -8.71
CA GLU A 49 15.55 6.07 -9.25
C GLU A 49 14.67 5.52 -8.14
N HIS A 50 15.26 4.84 -7.16
CA HIS A 50 14.52 4.36 -5.98
C HIS A 50 13.92 5.54 -5.19
N LEU A 51 14.67 6.64 -5.01
CA LEU A 51 14.15 7.84 -4.35
C LEU A 51 13.03 8.51 -5.13
N THR A 52 13.13 8.56 -6.47
CA THR A 52 12.03 9.07 -7.32
C THR A 52 10.78 8.22 -7.16
N PHE A 53 10.90 6.89 -7.30
CA PHE A 53 9.80 5.95 -7.10
C PHE A 53 9.17 6.10 -5.71
N ALA A 54 9.97 6.19 -4.65
CA ALA A 54 9.46 6.30 -3.27
C ALA A 54 8.68 7.61 -3.05
N ARG A 55 9.11 8.71 -3.68
CA ARG A 55 8.42 10.01 -3.62
C ARG A 55 7.10 9.98 -4.39
N GLU A 56 7.10 9.41 -5.58
CA GLU A 56 5.88 9.24 -6.39
C GLU A 56 4.86 8.33 -5.68
N LEU A 57 5.33 7.22 -5.10
CA LEU A 57 4.49 6.35 -4.27
C LEU A 57 3.89 7.11 -3.09
N SER A 58 4.70 7.90 -2.37
CA SER A 58 4.22 8.69 -1.24
C SER A 58 3.16 9.73 -1.64
N ALA A 59 3.34 10.40 -2.79
CA ALA A 59 2.37 11.35 -3.30
C ALA A 59 1.05 10.65 -3.69
N ALA A 60 1.14 9.54 -4.43
CA ALA A 60 -0.04 8.77 -4.82
C ALA A 60 -0.82 8.22 -3.62
N CYS A 61 -0.14 7.82 -2.53
CA CYS A 61 -0.82 7.42 -1.30
C CYS A 61 -1.58 8.58 -0.64
N ALA A 62 -1.04 9.80 -0.67
CA ALA A 62 -1.73 10.98 -0.14
C ALA A 62 -2.99 11.30 -0.98
N ASP A 63 -2.86 11.29 -2.30
CA ASP A 63 -3.98 11.49 -3.22
C ASP A 63 -5.06 10.41 -3.05
N TYR A 64 -4.64 9.16 -2.80
CA TYR A 64 -5.55 8.05 -2.52
C TYR A 64 -6.37 8.28 -1.24
N VAL A 65 -5.74 8.80 -0.17
CA VAL A 65 -6.45 9.13 1.08
C VAL A 65 -7.50 10.20 0.83
N GLU A 66 -7.14 11.31 0.16
CA GLU A 66 -8.09 12.37 -0.18
C GLU A 66 -9.27 11.83 -1.00
N ALA A 67 -8.99 11.02 -2.01
CA ALA A 67 -10.03 10.40 -2.83
C ALA A 67 -10.96 9.48 -2.02
N LEU A 68 -10.40 8.72 -1.08
CA LEU A 68 -11.18 7.82 -0.23
C LEU A 68 -12.04 8.58 0.78
N GLU A 69 -11.54 9.69 1.33
CA GLU A 69 -12.30 10.58 2.21
C GLU A 69 -13.48 11.23 1.46
N ILE A 70 -13.24 11.74 0.25
CA ILE A 70 -14.30 12.28 -0.62
C ILE A 70 -15.36 11.21 -0.91
N TYR A 71 -14.90 10.00 -1.26
CA TYR A 71 -15.80 8.88 -1.51
C TYR A 71 -16.61 8.51 -0.27
N ALA A 72 -15.98 8.42 0.90
CA ALA A 72 -16.65 8.10 2.16
C ALA A 72 -17.70 9.16 2.54
N ALA A 73 -17.40 10.45 2.34
CA ALA A 73 -18.34 11.54 2.58
C ALA A 73 -19.57 11.53 1.66
N ALA A 74 -19.46 10.88 0.50
CA ALA A 74 -20.56 10.71 -0.45
C ALA A 74 -21.44 9.47 -0.18
N LEU A 75 -21.01 8.56 0.71
CA LEU A 75 -21.80 7.40 1.08
C LEU A 75 -22.95 7.82 2.03
N PRO A 76 -24.19 7.36 1.80
CA PRO A 76 -25.27 7.54 2.78
C PRO A 76 -24.94 6.78 4.07
N ASP A 77 -25.35 7.32 5.23
CA ASP A 77 -25.04 6.87 6.61
C ASP A 77 -25.41 5.40 6.98
N GLY A 78 -25.70 4.52 6.03
CA GLY A 78 -26.28 3.20 6.29
C GLY A 78 -25.88 2.03 5.39
N GLU A 79 -24.89 2.14 4.51
CA GLU A 79 -24.46 0.98 3.71
C GLU A 79 -22.98 0.64 3.89
N ARG A 80 -22.72 -0.36 4.74
CA ARG A 80 -21.94 -1.57 4.41
C ARG A 80 -21.90 -2.54 5.59
N GLU A 81 -22.96 -3.32 5.74
CA GLU A 81 -22.87 -4.70 6.22
C GLU A 81 -23.84 -5.52 5.37
N THR A 82 -23.33 -6.18 4.33
CA THR A 82 -23.87 -7.46 3.85
C THR A 82 -22.80 -8.07 2.97
N ASP A 83 -21.80 -8.70 3.60
CA ASP A 83 -21.27 -9.94 3.04
C ASP A 83 -22.22 -11.06 3.51
N GLU A 84 -23.33 -11.24 2.80
CA GLU A 84 -24.04 -12.52 2.82
C GLU A 84 -23.25 -13.48 1.92
N GLU A 85 -22.32 -14.24 2.50
CA GLU A 85 -21.88 -15.50 1.90
C GLU A 85 -23.07 -16.48 1.90
N SER A 86 -23.50 -16.88 0.70
CA SER A 86 -24.38 -18.06 0.47
C SER A 86 -23.59 -19.17 -0.20
#